data_AF-A0A0N5A944-F1
#
_entry.id   AF-A0A0N5A944-F1
#
_cell.length_a   1.000
_cell.length_b   1.000
_cell.length_c   1.000
_cell.angle_alpha   90.00
_cell.angle_beta   90.00
_cell.angle_gamma   90.00
#
_symmetry.space_group_name_H-M   'P 1'
#
loop_
_entity.id
_entity.type
_entity.pdbx_description
1 polymer ?
#
loop_
_entity_poly.entity_id
_entity_poly.type
_entity_poly.pdbx_seq_one_letter_code
_entity_poly.pdbx_strand_id
1 'polypeptide(L)' 'MWRIAGLTYVHFSRIATMVTRMCSKTAKSQNVAKASTTLKFIPWENGKPVKEDRE' A
#
# COMPACT_ATOMS: atom_id res chain seq x y z
N MET A 1 2.38 -15.42 10.61
CA MET A 1 3.02 -14.21 11.19
C MET A 1 3.21 -13.18 10.06
N TRP A 2 2.91 -11.90 10.27
CA TRP A 2 3.03 -10.89 9.20
C TRP A 2 4.50 -10.57 8.83
N ARG A 3 5.43 -10.77 9.77
CA ARG A 3 6.87 -10.60 9.55
C ARG A 3 7.47 -11.57 8.52
N ILE A 4 7.04 -12.84 8.56
CA ILE A 4 7.53 -13.86 7.61
C ILE A 4 7.00 -13.66 6.18
N ALA A 5 5.90 -12.90 6.03
CA ALA A 5 5.34 -12.55 4.73
C ALA A 5 6.03 -11.33 4.09
N GLY A 6 7.14 -10.84 4.68
CA GLY A 6 7.87 -9.68 4.16
C GLY A 6 7.18 -8.34 4.38
N LEU A 7 6.12 -8.27 5.20
CA LEU A 7 5.46 -7.00 5.52
C LEU A 7 6.31 -6.17 6.47
N THR A 8 6.62 -4.94 6.06
CA THR A 8 7.22 -3.96 6.98
C THR A 8 6.20 -3.50 8.01
N TYR A 9 6.67 -2.98 9.15
CA TYR A 9 5.80 -2.45 10.21
C TYR A 9 4.85 -1.37 9.69
N VAL A 10 5.33 -0.48 8.82
CA VAL A 10 4.55 0.59 8.20
C VAL A 10 3.46 0.00 7.29
N HIS A 11 3.76 -1.07 6.55
CA HIS A 11 2.78 -1.71 5.68
C HIS A 11 1.69 -2.40 6.51
N PHE A 12 2.09 -3.08 7.59
CA PHE A 12 1.17 -3.72 8.52
C PHE A 12 0.22 -2.71 9.19
N SER A 13 0.75 -1.59 9.72
CA SER A 13 -0.09 -0.58 10.38
C SER A 13 -1.04 0.13 9.40
N ARG A 14 -0.62 0.34 8.14
CA ARG A 14 -1.51 0.83 7.07
C ARG A 14 -2.67 -0.13 6.82
N ILE A 15 -2.43 -1.43 6.74
CA ILE A 15 -3.50 -2.42 6.56
C ILE A 15 -4.44 -2.43 7.76
N ALA A 16 -3.89 -2.47 8.98
CA ALA A 16 -4.69 -2.48 10.20
C ALA A 16 -5.60 -1.24 10.29
N THR A 17 -5.08 -0.04 10.03
CA THR A 17 -5.89 1.18 10.05
C THR A 17 -7.02 1.16 9.00
N MET A 18 -6.79 0.59 7.82
CA MET A 18 -7.86 0.41 6.82
C MET A 18 -8.96 -0.52 7.33
N VAL A 19 -8.59 -1.68 7.88
CA VAL A 19 -9.54 -2.66 8.41
C VAL A 19 -10.32 -2.07 9.59
N THR A 20 -9.64 -1.41 10.53
CA THR A 20 -10.29 -0.74 11.68
C THR A 20 -11.31 0.30 11.22
N ARG A 21 -11.01 1.07 10.16
CA ARG A 21 -11.96 2.02 9.59
C ARG A 21 -13.17 1.28 8.99
N MET A 22 -12.96 0.24 8.19
CA MET A 22 -14.08 -0.51 7.58
C MET A 22 -15.05 -1.10 8.61
N CYS A 23 -14.55 -1.53 9.76
CA CYS A 23 -15.37 -2.11 10.82
C CYS A 23 -16.03 -1.06 11.74
N SER A 24 -15.63 0.21 11.67
CA SER A 24 -16.17 1.26 12.54
C SER A 24 -17.43 1.90 11.95
N LYS A 25 -18.54 1.94 12.71
CA LYS A 25 -19.81 2.58 12.32
C LYS A 25 -19.64 4.05 11.90
N THR A 26 -18.72 4.77 12.54
CA THR A 26 -18.41 6.18 12.28
C THR A 26 -17.72 6.40 10.92
N ALA A 27 -17.00 5.40 10.40
CA ALA A 27 -16.19 5.54 9.19
C ALA A 27 -17.00 5.45 7.89
N LYS A 28 -18.26 5.00 7.91
CA LYS A 28 -19.15 5.06 6.74
C LYS A 28 -19.47 6.50 6.31
N SER A 29 -19.40 7.46 7.24
CA SER A 29 -19.69 8.87 6.97
C SER A 29 -18.48 9.63 6.45
N GLN A 30 -17.27 9.21 6.83
CA GLN A 30 -16.04 9.84 6.37
C GLN A 30 -15.47 9.04 5.21
N ASN A 31 -15.94 9.34 4.00
CA ASN A 31 -15.17 9.19 2.77
C ASN A 31 -13.91 10.08 2.88
N VAL A 32 -13.00 9.77 3.81
CA VAL A 32 -11.65 10.33 3.81
C VAL A 32 -11.02 9.71 2.59
N ALA A 33 -11.11 10.43 1.47
CA ALA A 33 -10.54 10.06 0.19
C ALA A 33 -9.14 9.51 0.46
N LYS A 34 -9.01 8.20 0.29
CA LYS A 34 -7.73 7.52 0.37
C LYS A 34 -6.86 8.23 -0.65
N ALA A 35 -5.81 8.92 -0.23
CA ALA A 35 -4.89 9.55 -1.18
C ALA A 35 -4.40 8.45 -2.12
N SER A 36 -4.90 8.46 -3.35
CA SER A 36 -4.53 7.47 -4.37
C SER A 36 -3.06 7.70 -4.64
N THR A 37 -2.22 6.79 -4.13
CA THR A 37 -0.80 6.83 -4.44
C THR A 37 -0.63 6.30 -5.86
N THR A 38 -0.78 7.18 -6.83
CA THR A 38 -0.47 6.93 -8.25
C THR A 38 1.04 7.11 -8.46
N LEU A 39 1.87 6.48 -7.62
CA LEU A 39 3.32 6.51 -7.80
C LEU A 39 3.74 5.23 -8.49
N LYS A 40 4.21 5.36 -9.74
CA LYS A 40 4.83 4.26 -10.48
C LYS A 40 6.27 4.13 -9.99
N PHE A 41 6.58 3.00 -9.36
CA PHE A 41 7.96 2.65 -9.06
C PHE A 41 8.57 2.03 -10.32
N ILE A 42 9.68 2.60 -10.78
CA ILE A 42 10.44 2.07 -11.91
C ILE A 42 11.77 1.60 -11.32
N PRO A 43 12.08 0.29 -11.35
CA PRO A 43 13.38 -0.20 -10.94
C PRO A 43 14.47 0.25 -11.93
N TRP A 44 15.65 0.61 -11.43
CA TRP A 44 16.80 1.02 -12.24
C TRP A 44 17.95 0.07 -11.97
N GLU A 45 18.57 -0.43 -13.03
CA GLU A 45 19.74 -1.30 -12.96
C GLU A 45 20.76 -0.81 -14.00
N ASN A 46 22.05 -0.76 -13.64
CA ASN A 46 23.14 -0.32 -14.51
C ASN A 46 22.88 1.02 -15.26
N GLY A 47 22.21 1.97 -14.60
CA GLY A 47 21.94 3.31 -15.14
C GLY A 47 20.82 3.40 -16.18
N LYS A 48 20.03 2.34 -16.38
CA LYS A 48 18.85 2.35 -17.24
C LYS A 48 17.60 1.92 -16.47
N PRO A 49 16.44 2.55 -16.70
CA PRO A 49 15.18 2.06 -16.14
C PRO A 49 14.88 0.68 -16.72
N VAL A 50 14.66 -0.29 -15.86
CA VAL A 50 14.19 -1.62 -16.24
C VAL A 50 12.72 -1.45 -16.64
N LYS A 51 12.41 -1.70 -17.91
CA LYS A 51 11.02 -1.83 -18.35
C LYS A 51 10.51 -3.15 -17.81
N GLU A 52 9.52 -3.07 -16.95
CA GLU A 52 8.82 -4.25 -16.46
C GLU A 52 7.82 -4.66 -17.55
N ASP A 53 8.30 -5.45 -18.52
CA ASP A 53 7.45 -6.14 -19.49
C ASP A 53 6.70 -7.24 -18.72
N ARG A 54 5.55 -6.88 -18.15
CA ARG A 54 4.66 -7.83 -17.48
C ARG A 54 3.88 -8.60 -18.55
N GLU A 55 4.38 -9.79 -18.93
CA GLU A 55 3.61 -10.87 -19.57
C GLU A 55 2.53 -11.44 -18.63
#